data_AF-A0A661DLA1-F1
#
_entry.id   AF-A0A661DLA1-F1
#
_cell.length_a   1.000
_cell.length_b   1.000
_cell.length_c   1.000
_cell.angle_alpha   90.00
_cell.angle_beta   90.00
_cell.angle_gamma   90.00
#
_symmetry.space_group_name_H-M   'P 1'
#
loop_
_entity.id
_entity.type
_entity.pdbx_description
1 polymer ?
#
loop_
_entity_poly.entity_id
_entity_poly.type
_entity_poly.pdbx_seq_one_letter_code
_entity_poly.pdbx_strand_id
1 'polypeptide(L)'
;MSANEFTNDNTAAFAEAFFIANLLFVGLFYLALWALYFLRYQQTSAFAQKHLSQSLIASSISTAIFVAINIFIMMTDGYASLTALFSLEVYFMLLVPMFLVVGIIGFTRAIKGLDYSYPLIGQFSK
;
A
#
# COMPACT_ATOMS: atom_id res chain seq x y z
N MET A 1 -12.57 16.10 34.66
CA MET A 1 -12.57 15.69 33.23
C MET A 1 -11.26 16.21 32.63
N SER A 2 -10.17 15.44 32.78
CA SER A 2 -8.84 15.86 32.32
C SER A 2 -8.52 15.21 30.98
N ALA A 3 -8.33 16.06 29.97
CA ALA A 3 -7.96 15.73 28.61
C ALA A 3 -6.56 15.10 28.56
N ASN A 4 -6.49 13.76 28.47
CA ASN A 4 -5.25 13.03 28.20
C ASN A 4 -5.53 11.60 27.70
N GLU A 5 -6.38 11.47 26.68
CA GLU A 5 -6.32 10.30 25.79
C GLU A 5 -5.78 10.79 24.45
N PHE A 6 -4.45 10.94 24.36
CA PHE A 6 -3.79 10.66 23.09
C PHE A 6 -4.04 9.17 22.83
N THR A 7 -5.19 8.87 22.22
CA THR A 7 -5.44 7.57 21.64
C THR A 7 -4.24 7.32 20.74
N ASN A 8 -3.46 6.30 21.09
CA ASN A 8 -2.27 5.90 20.38
C ASN A 8 -2.73 5.36 19.02
N ASP A 9 -2.98 6.28 18.09
CA ASP A 9 -3.69 6.04 16.85
C ASP A 9 -2.73 5.41 15.84
N ASN A 10 -2.46 4.14 16.09
CA ASN A 10 -1.58 3.31 15.27
C ASN A 10 -2.14 3.04 13.86
N THR A 11 -3.28 3.63 13.51
CA THR A 11 -3.96 3.45 12.21
C THR A 11 -3.03 3.80 11.05
N ALA A 12 -2.19 4.84 11.19
CA ALA A 12 -1.17 5.18 10.19
C ALA A 12 -0.17 4.03 9.97
N ALA A 13 0.36 3.46 11.05
CA ALA A 13 1.32 2.35 10.98
C ALA A 13 0.67 1.07 10.45
N PHE A 14 -0.58 0.77 10.84
CA PHE A 14 -1.33 -0.36 10.31
C PHE A 14 -1.63 -0.22 8.82
N ALA A 15 -1.98 0.97 8.34
CA ALA A 15 -2.21 1.23 6.93
C ALA A 15 -0.96 0.93 6.08
N GLU A 16 0.19 1.47 6.51
CA GLU A 16 1.48 1.26 5.85
C GLU A 16 1.90 -0.22 5.91
N ALA A 17 1.70 -0.89 7.05
CA ALA A 17 1.98 -2.32 7.20
C ALA A 17 1.11 -3.19 6.28
N PHE A 18 -0.18 -2.86 6.15
CA PHE A 18 -1.08 -3.55 5.22
C PHE A 18 -0.69 -3.30 3.76
N PHE A 19 -0.21 -2.10 3.42
CA PHE A 19 0.32 -1.84 2.08
C PHE A 19 1.53 -2.72 1.79
N ILE A 20 2.51 -2.76 2.71
CA ILE A 20 3.70 -3.62 2.58
C ILE A 20 3.28 -5.09 2.43
N ALA A 21 2.32 -5.55 3.25
CA ALA A 21 1.83 -6.92 3.19
C ALA A 21 1.09 -7.21 1.87
N ASN A 22 0.40 -6.22 1.28
CA ASN A 22 -0.25 -6.36 -0.02
C ASN A 22 0.75 -6.54 -1.17
N LEU A 23 1.98 -6.04 -1.05
CA LEU A 23 3.02 -6.29 -2.06
C LEU A 23 3.42 -7.76 -2.13
N LEU A 24 3.34 -8.48 -1.01
CA LEU A 24 3.68 -9.91 -0.91
C LEU A 24 2.47 -10.81 -1.17
N PHE A 25 1.32 -10.41 -0.64
CA PHE A 25 0.06 -11.16 -0.73
C PHE A 25 -1.01 -10.26 -1.34
N VAL A 26 -0.92 -10.09 -2.65
CA VAL A 26 -1.84 -9.25 -3.41
C VAL A 26 -3.28 -9.70 -3.18
N GLY A 27 -4.14 -8.76 -2.77
CA GLY A 27 -5.57 -8.99 -2.59
C GLY A 27 -6.01 -9.02 -1.12
N LEU A 28 -5.48 -9.94 -0.30
CA LEU A 28 -5.96 -10.09 1.09
C LEU A 28 -5.75 -8.81 1.90
N PHE A 29 -4.54 -8.25 1.85
CA PHE A 29 -4.23 -7.04 2.61
C PHE A 29 -4.77 -5.77 1.93
N TYR A 30 -5.01 -5.81 0.61
CA TYR A 30 -5.75 -4.74 -0.06
C TYR A 30 -7.19 -4.64 0.45
N LEU A 31 -7.88 -5.78 0.61
CA LEU A 31 -9.21 -5.82 1.21
C LEU A 31 -9.17 -5.38 2.68
N ALA A 32 -8.14 -5.79 3.43
CA ALA A 32 -7.95 -5.35 4.82
C ALA A 32 -7.75 -3.82 4.92
N LEU A 33 -7.04 -3.21 3.97
CA LEU A 33 -6.87 -1.75 3.86
C LEU A 33 -8.19 -1.03 3.60
N TRP A 34 -9.02 -1.55 2.69
CA TRP A 34 -10.36 -1.01 2.47
C TRP A 34 -11.24 -1.14 3.71
N ALA A 35 -11.20 -2.28 4.40
CA ALA A 35 -11.91 -2.46 5.66
C ALA A 35 -11.43 -1.46 6.73
N LEU A 36 -10.11 -1.26 6.86
CA LEU A 36 -9.52 -0.29 7.77
C LEU A 36 -9.97 1.15 7.43
N TYR A 37 -10.03 1.49 6.13
CA TYR A 37 -10.53 2.77 5.65
C TYR A 37 -11.98 3.00 6.07
N PHE A 38 -12.90 2.09 5.77
CA PHE A 38 -14.30 2.28 6.15
C PHE A 38 -14.53 2.31 7.66
N LEU A 39 -13.76 1.54 8.43
CA LEU A 39 -13.92 1.47 9.89
C LEU A 39 -13.32 2.67 10.63
N ARG A 40 -12.18 3.20 10.17
CA ARG A 40 -11.40 4.18 10.94
C ARG A 40 -11.22 5.55 10.29
N TYR A 41 -11.55 5.74 9.02
CA TYR A 41 -11.29 7.01 8.33
C TYR A 41 -11.89 8.23 9.04
N GLN A 42 -13.13 8.14 9.53
CA GLN A 42 -13.80 9.26 10.23
C GLN A 42 -13.36 9.44 11.69
N GLN A 43 -12.75 8.41 12.29
CA GLN A 43 -12.41 8.40 13.72
C GLN A 43 -10.92 8.65 13.98
N THR A 44 -10.11 8.71 12.93
CA THR A 44 -8.65 8.81 13.01
C THR A 44 -8.17 10.24 12.76
N SER A 45 -6.98 10.57 13.26
CA SER A 45 -6.38 11.90 13.08
C SER A 45 -6.16 12.25 11.61
N ALA A 46 -6.15 13.55 11.27
CA ALA A 46 -5.90 14.01 9.89
C ALA A 46 -4.55 13.51 9.32
N PHE A 47 -3.55 13.32 10.19
CA PHE A 47 -2.28 12.67 9.87
C PHE A 47 -2.48 11.21 9.43
N ALA A 48 -3.20 10.43 10.22
CA ALA A 48 -3.45 9.02 9.92
C ALA A 48 -4.35 8.83 8.69
N GLN A 49 -5.29 9.75 8.43
CA GLN A 49 -6.10 9.77 7.19
C GLN A 49 -5.21 9.88 5.94
N LYS A 50 -4.16 10.71 5.97
CA LYS A 50 -3.23 10.85 4.84
C LYS A 50 -2.44 9.56 4.60
N HIS A 51 -1.87 8.97 5.64
CA HIS A 51 -1.16 7.69 5.52
C HIS A 51 -2.08 6.57 5.01
N LEU A 52 -3.32 6.54 5.48
CA LEU A 52 -4.33 5.57 5.05
C LEU A 52 -4.70 5.73 3.58
N SER A 53 -4.95 6.96 3.13
CA SER A 53 -5.26 7.27 1.72
C SER A 53 -4.06 6.96 0.81
N GLN A 54 -2.85 7.38 1.19
CA GLN A 54 -1.63 7.09 0.43
C GLN A 54 -1.35 5.60 0.33
N SER A 55 -1.48 4.86 1.44
CA SER A 55 -1.31 3.40 1.47
C SER A 55 -2.35 2.69 0.60
N LEU A 56 -3.60 3.17 0.59
CA LEU A 56 -4.65 2.67 -0.29
C LEU A 56 -4.34 2.93 -1.76
N ILE A 57 -3.98 4.17 -2.13
CA ILE A 57 -3.64 4.51 -3.52
C ILE A 57 -2.42 3.71 -3.99
N ALA A 58 -1.38 3.61 -3.17
CA ALA A 58 -0.19 2.84 -3.48
C ALA A 58 -0.52 1.35 -3.67
N SER A 59 -1.35 0.79 -2.80
CA SER A 59 -1.83 -0.60 -2.92
C SER A 59 -2.70 -0.81 -4.17
N SER A 60 -3.57 0.16 -4.51
CA SER A 60 -4.38 0.11 -5.72
C SER A 60 -3.51 0.11 -6.98
N ILE A 61 -2.49 0.99 -7.03
CA ILE A 61 -1.55 1.06 -8.15
C ILE A 61 -0.76 -0.24 -8.27
N SER A 62 -0.17 -0.74 -7.19
CA SER A 62 0.62 -1.98 -7.23
C SER A 62 -0.24 -3.18 -7.64
N THR A 63 -1.46 -3.27 -7.12
CA THR A 63 -2.42 -4.32 -7.48
C THR A 63 -2.87 -4.22 -8.92
N ALA A 64 -3.14 -3.01 -9.42
CA ALA A 64 -3.51 -2.78 -10.82
C ALA A 64 -2.39 -3.20 -11.78
N ILE A 65 -1.14 -2.86 -11.47
CA ILE A 65 0.03 -3.29 -12.25
C ILE A 65 0.13 -4.82 -12.26
N PHE A 66 0.00 -5.46 -11.10
CA PHE A 66 0.04 -6.92 -11.00
C PHE A 66 -1.07 -7.59 -11.85
N VAL A 67 -2.31 -7.11 -11.74
CA VAL A 67 -3.44 -7.62 -12.52
C VAL A 67 -3.22 -7.39 -14.01
N ALA A 68 -2.72 -6.23 -14.43
CA ALA A 68 -2.41 -5.94 -15.82
C ALA A 68 -1.37 -6.91 -16.41
N ILE A 69 -0.32 -7.23 -15.65
CA ILE A 69 0.69 -8.23 -16.06
C ILE A 69 0.07 -9.61 -16.22
N ASN A 70 -0.77 -10.05 -15.28
CA ASN A 70 -1.43 -11.36 -15.37
C ASN A 70 -2.42 -11.42 -16.55
N ILE A 71 -3.17 -10.36 -16.82
CA ILE A 71 -4.04 -10.26 -17.99
C ILE A 71 -3.21 -10.35 -19.27
N PHE A 72 -2.10 -9.61 -19.35
CA PHE A 72 -1.18 -9.65 -20.50
C PHE A 72 -0.63 -11.07 -20.74
N ILE A 73 -0.24 -11.77 -19.69
CA ILE A 73 0.20 -13.17 -19.77
C ILE A 73 -0.91 -14.08 -20.30
N MET A 74 -2.15 -13.91 -19.80
CA MET A 74 -3.29 -14.72 -20.27
C MET A 74 -3.66 -14.45 -21.73
N MET A 75 -3.47 -13.22 -22.23
CA MET A 75 -3.81 -12.84 -23.61
C MET A 75 -2.74 -13.19 -24.64
N THR A 76 -1.52 -13.52 -24.21
CA THR A 76 -0.38 -13.84 -25.09
C THR A 76 -0.20 -15.34 -25.21
N ASP A 77 0.80 -15.91 -24.53
CA ASP A 77 1.21 -17.31 -24.65
C ASP A 77 0.79 -18.15 -23.43
N GLY A 78 0.14 -17.53 -22.45
CA GLY A 78 -0.23 -18.15 -21.18
C GLY A 78 0.96 -18.34 -20.22
N TYR A 79 0.69 -18.94 -19.06
CA TYR A 79 1.67 -19.07 -17.97
C TYR A 79 2.80 -20.08 -18.22
N ALA A 80 2.68 -20.94 -19.22
CA ALA A 80 3.71 -21.92 -19.57
C ALA A 80 4.84 -21.32 -20.44
N SER A 81 4.81 -20.01 -20.71
CA SER A 81 5.73 -19.32 -21.61
C SER A 81 6.93 -18.69 -20.89
N LEU A 82 8.03 -18.53 -21.61
CA LEU A 82 9.18 -17.72 -21.18
C LEU A 82 8.79 -16.25 -20.95
N THR A 83 7.88 -15.73 -21.77
CA THR A 83 7.34 -14.36 -21.65
C THR A 83 6.70 -14.14 -20.28
N ALA A 84 5.91 -15.11 -19.79
CA ALA A 84 5.29 -15.06 -18.47
C ALA A 84 6.33 -15.04 -17.35
N LEU A 85 7.34 -15.93 -17.46
CA LEU A 85 8.44 -16.00 -16.49
C LEU A 85 9.19 -14.68 -16.39
N PHE A 86 9.68 -14.14 -17.51
CA PHE A 86 10.40 -12.87 -17.53
C PHE A 86 9.55 -11.69 -17.05
N SER A 87 8.27 -11.64 -17.44
CA SER A 87 7.37 -10.55 -17.03
C SER A 87 7.15 -10.54 -15.50
N LEU A 88 6.91 -11.71 -14.90
CA LEU A 88 6.77 -11.83 -13.46
C LEU A 88 8.10 -11.58 -12.73
N GLU A 89 9.23 -12.04 -13.28
CA GLU A 89 10.54 -11.84 -12.69
C GLU A 89 10.93 -10.35 -12.65
N VAL A 90 10.71 -9.60 -13.74
CA VAL A 90 10.89 -8.15 -13.76
C VAL A 90 9.99 -7.47 -12.73
N TYR A 91 8.73 -7.90 -12.61
CA TYR A 91 7.82 -7.38 -11.61
C TYR A 91 8.33 -7.60 -10.18
N PHE A 92 8.73 -8.82 -9.84
CA PHE A 92 9.18 -9.17 -8.49
C PHE A 92 10.57 -8.61 -8.14
N MET A 93 11.48 -8.48 -9.12
CA MET A 93 12.83 -7.97 -8.85
C MET A 93 12.95 -6.45 -8.89
N LEU A 94 12.12 -5.75 -9.67
CA LEU A 94 12.24 -4.29 -9.83
C LEU A 94 11.06 -3.53 -9.22
N LEU A 95 9.83 -3.90 -9.59
CA LEU A 95 8.65 -3.15 -9.14
C LEU A 95 8.39 -3.36 -7.65
N VAL A 96 8.31 -4.61 -7.20
CA VAL A 96 8.01 -4.91 -5.78
C VAL A 96 8.99 -4.23 -4.83
N PRO A 97 10.32 -4.30 -5.01
CA PRO A 97 11.27 -3.63 -4.11
C PRO A 97 11.17 -2.10 -4.15
N MET A 98 10.86 -1.52 -5.31
CA MET A 98 10.67 -0.06 -5.42
C MET A 98 9.50 0.41 -4.55
N PHE A 99 8.36 -0.28 -4.63
CA PHE A 99 7.20 0.02 -3.77
C PHE A 99 7.49 -0.30 -2.30
N LEU A 100 8.21 -1.39 -2.02
CA LEU A 100 8.58 -1.81 -0.68
C LEU A 100 9.43 -0.76 0.03
N VAL A 101 10.43 -0.18 -0.66
CA VAL A 101 11.27 0.89 -0.09
C VAL A 101 10.43 2.09 0.32
N VAL A 102 9.51 2.52 -0.55
CA VAL A 102 8.60 3.64 -0.24
C VAL A 102 7.71 3.29 0.96
N GLY A 103 7.16 2.08 1.01
CA GLY A 103 6.34 1.60 2.12
C GLY A 103 7.10 1.53 3.45
N ILE A 104 8.34 1.05 3.45
CA ILE A 104 9.18 0.99 4.67
C ILE A 104 9.46 2.41 5.19
N ILE A 105 9.72 3.37 4.30
CA ILE A 105 9.91 4.77 4.70
C ILE A 105 8.61 5.33 5.30
N GLY A 106 7.47 5.11 4.64
CA GLY A 106 6.15 5.52 5.13
C GLY A 106 5.83 4.92 6.50
N PHE A 107 6.00 3.61 6.66
CA PHE A 107 5.83 2.89 7.92
C PHE A 107 6.74 3.41 9.04
N THR A 108 8.02 3.63 8.75
CA THR A 108 8.98 4.16 9.75
C THR A 108 8.60 5.55 10.21
N ARG A 109 8.08 6.39 9.31
CA ARG A 109 7.57 7.74 9.63
C ARG A 109 6.27 7.66 10.42
N ALA A 110 5.37 6.76 10.05
CA ALA A 110 4.10 6.52 10.74
C ALA A 110 4.30 6.08 12.19
N ILE A 111 5.23 5.16 12.47
CA ILE A 111 5.58 4.75 13.85
C ILE A 111 6.13 5.92 14.66
N LYS A 112 6.86 6.85 14.01
CA LYS A 112 7.40 8.04 14.66
C LYS A 112 6.38 9.17 14.82
N GLY A 113 5.14 8.98 14.36
CA GLY A 113 4.10 10.02 14.36
C GLY A 113 4.45 11.22 13.47
N LEU A 114 5.29 11.02 12.46
CA LEU A 114 5.75 12.09 11.55
C LEU A 114 4.97 12.02 10.24
N ASP A 115 4.45 13.18 9.81
CA ASP A 115 3.91 13.36 8.45
C ASP A 115 4.93 12.89 7.40
N TYR A 116 4.47 12.04 6.50
CA TYR A 116 5.20 11.65 5.31
C TYR A 116 4.26 11.68 4.11
N SER A 117 4.79 12.19 2.99
CA SER A 117 4.08 12.20 1.72
C SER A 117 4.90 11.40 0.73
N TYR A 118 4.28 10.35 0.18
CA TYR A 118 4.93 9.54 -0.83
C TYR A 118 5.40 10.42 -2.00
N PRO A 119 6.65 10.27 -2.48
CA PRO A 119 7.26 11.22 -3.42
C PRO A 119 6.49 11.38 -4.73
N LEU A 120 5.75 10.35 -5.18
CA LEU A 120 4.96 10.39 -6.42
C LEU A 120 3.44 10.45 -6.18
N ILE A 121 2.98 9.96 -5.03
CA ILE A 121 1.56 9.74 -4.73
C ILE A 121 1.00 10.81 -3.77
N GLY A 122 1.84 11.45 -2.97
CA GLY A 122 1.43 12.42 -1.94
C GLY A 122 0.65 13.62 -2.47
N GLN A 123 0.83 13.98 -3.75
CA GLN A 123 0.07 15.04 -4.43
C GLN A 123 -1.41 14.70 -4.65
N PHE A 124 -1.79 13.42 -4.70
CA PHE A 124 -3.17 12.96 -4.87
C PHE A 124 -3.92 12.75 -3.54
N SER A 125 -3.22 12.82 -2.41
CA SER A 125 -3.77 12.60 -1.07
C SER A 125 -4.01 13.92 -0.31
N LYS A 126 -4.36 14.99 -1.02
CA LYS A 126 -4.59 16.32 -0.45
C LYS A 126 -5.97 16.49 0.14
#